data_AF-A0A143Z9M3-F1
#
_entry.id   AF-A0A143Z9M3-F1
#
_cell.length_a   1.000
_cell.length_b   1.000
_cell.length_c   1.000
_cell.angle_alpha   90.00
_cell.angle_beta   90.00
_cell.angle_gamma   90.00
#
_symmetry.space_group_name_H-M   'P 1'
#
loop_
_entity.id
_entity.type
_entity.pdbx_description
1 polymer ?
#
loop_
_entity_poly.entity_id
_entity_poly.type
_entity_poly.pdbx_seq_one_letter_code
_entity_poly.pdbx_strand_id
1 'polypeptide(L)'
;MFGVMKAQGISTFYIAKSVVAQTFLLAAIGVGIGLLLTVGTSLVLPASVPYRTNPLFLGGITGLLILFAVLGAFFSVRTVAKIDPLEAIG
;
A
#
# COMPACT_ATOMS: atom_id res chain seq x y z
N MET A 1 -10.56 -7.45 -14.68
CA MET A 1 -9.68 -8.66 -14.62
C MET A 1 -10.06 -9.62 -13.49
N PHE A 2 -10.28 -9.17 -12.24
CA PHE A 2 -10.60 -10.08 -11.12
C PHE A 2 -11.88 -10.89 -11.31
N GLY A 3 -12.91 -10.35 -11.97
CA GLY A 3 -14.11 -11.11 -12.35
C GLY A 3 -13.80 -12.27 -13.29
N VAL A 4 -12.90 -12.07 -14.25
CA VAL A 4 -12.40 -13.13 -15.15
C VAL A 4 -11.61 -14.19 -14.36
N MET A 5 -10.75 -13.80 -13.41
CA MET A 5 -10.05 -14.75 -12.53
C MET A 5 -11.01 -15.60 -11.69
N LYS A 6 -12.06 -14.96 -11.15
CA LYS A 6 -13.12 -15.64 -10.38
C LYS A 6 -13.92 -16.59 -11.27
N ALA A 7 -14.20 -16.21 -12.51
CA ALA A 7 -14.84 -17.04 -13.53
C ALA A 7 -13.97 -18.23 -13.97
N GLN A 8 -12.64 -18.07 -13.98
CA GLN A 8 -11.67 -19.15 -14.22
C GLN A 8 -11.53 -20.12 -13.04
N GLY A 9 -12.33 -19.98 -11.97
CA GLY A 9 -12.30 -20.88 -10.81
C GLY A 9 -11.20 -20.55 -9.79
N ILE A 10 -10.48 -19.43 -9.94
CA ILE A 10 -9.50 -19.00 -8.95
C ILE A 10 -10.22 -18.59 -7.67
N SER A 11 -9.80 -19.15 -6.53
CA SER A 11 -10.44 -18.87 -5.25
C SER A 11 -10.39 -17.37 -4.91
N THR A 12 -11.49 -16.86 -4.36
CA THR A 12 -11.57 -15.46 -3.90
C THR A 12 -10.51 -15.16 -2.83
N PHE A 13 -10.13 -16.17 -2.05
CA PHE A 13 -9.06 -16.06 -1.05
C PHE A 13 -7.68 -15.83 -1.68
N TYR A 14 -7.36 -16.50 -2.79
CA TYR A 14 -6.11 -16.27 -3.51
C TYR A 14 -6.05 -14.86 -4.10
N ILE A 15 -7.15 -14.38 -4.69
CA ILE A 15 -7.28 -13.02 -5.20
C ILE A 15 -7.08 -12.00 -4.07
N ALA A 16 -7.74 -12.22 -2.93
CA ALA A 16 -7.61 -11.38 -1.74
C ALA A 16 -6.16 -11.26 -1.26
N LYS A 17 -5.45 -12.40 -1.10
CA LYS A 17 -4.05 -12.40 -0.67
C LYS A 17 -3.14 -11.71 -1.67
N SER A 18 -3.37 -11.91 -2.97
CA SER A 18 -2.58 -11.28 -4.02
C SER A 18 -2.70 -9.75 -3.98
N VAL A 19 -3.92 -9.24 -3.84
CA VAL A 19 -4.17 -7.78 -3.72
C VAL A 19 -3.49 -7.21 -2.49
N VAL A 20 -3.63 -7.85 -1.33
CA VAL A 20 -2.98 -7.38 -0.09
C VAL A 20 -1.45 -7.38 -0.23
N ALA A 21 -0.88 -8.43 -0.81
CA ALA A 21 0.56 -8.53 -1.04
C ALA A 21 1.06 -7.44 -2.01
N GLN A 22 0.32 -7.18 -3.09
CA GLN A 22 0.63 -6.11 -4.03
C GLN A 22 0.55 -4.74 -3.38
N THR A 23 -0.50 -4.45 -2.60
CA THR A 23 -0.61 -3.18 -1.89
C THR A 23 0.50 -3.00 -0.86
N PHE A 24 0.87 -4.06 -0.14
CA PHE A 24 2.00 -4.01 0.78
C PHE A 24 3.32 -3.69 0.07
N LEU A 25 3.64 -4.40 -1.02
CA LEU A 25 4.86 -4.16 -1.79
C LEU A 25 4.88 -2.74 -2.36
N LEU A 26 3.78 -2.29 -2.95
CA LEU A 26 3.66 -0.95 -3.51
C LEU A 26 3.84 0.12 -2.43
N ALA A 27 3.20 -0.05 -1.26
CA ALA A 27 3.32 0.87 -0.14
C ALA A 27 4.74 0.86 0.44
N ALA A 28 5.35 -0.31 0.64
CA ALA A 28 6.70 -0.43 1.18
C ALA A 28 7.73 0.26 0.27
N ILE A 29 7.65 0.04 -1.04
CA ILE A 29 8.55 0.67 -2.02
C ILE A 29 8.29 2.18 -2.08
N GLY A 30 7.03 2.61 -2.22
CA GLY A 30 6.69 4.02 -2.35
C GLY A 30 7.05 4.84 -1.10
N VAL A 31 6.69 4.34 0.08
CA VAL A 31 7.05 4.99 1.35
C VAL A 31 8.55 4.92 1.61
N GLY A 32 9.21 3.81 1.24
CA GLY A 32 10.67 3.68 1.33
C GLY A 32 11.41 4.71 0.48
N ILE A 33 10.98 4.94 -0.76
CA ILE A 33 11.52 6.00 -1.62
C ILE A 33 11.26 7.38 -0.99
N GLY A 34 10.04 7.64 -0.51
CA GLY A 34 9.71 8.89 0.17
C GLY A 34 10.58 9.15 1.41
N LEU A 35 10.87 8.11 2.18
CA LEU A 35 11.77 8.18 3.34
C LEU A 35 13.19 8.52 2.92
N LEU A 36 13.73 7.85 1.89
CA LEU A 36 15.06 8.15 1.34
C LEU A 36 15.16 9.59 0.84
N LEU A 37 14.14 10.07 0.13
CA LEU A 37 14.07 11.46 -0.33
C LEU A 37 14.01 12.43 0.86
N THR A 38 13.21 12.14 1.89
CA THR A 38 13.11 12.99 3.09
C THR A 38 14.45 13.12 3.80
N VAL A 39 15.16 12.00 3.98
CA VAL A 39 16.51 12.00 4.56
C VAL A 39 17.49 12.73 3.64
N GLY A 40 17.44 12.51 2.33
CA GLY A 40 18.27 13.22 1.36
C GLY A 40 18.06 14.74 1.41
N THR A 41 16.81 15.20 1.45
CA THR A 41 16.48 16.63 1.57
C THR A 41 16.98 17.22 2.87
N SER A 42 16.95 16.46 3.98
CA SER A 42 17.49 16.92 5.26
C SER A 42 18.98 17.27 5.21
N LEU A 43 19.75 16.65 4.30
CA LEU A 43 21.18 16.91 4.14
C LEU A 43 21.45 18.16 3.29
N VAL A 44 20.52 18.54 2.41
CA VAL A 44 20.65 19.72 1.52
C VAL A 44 20.07 20.97 2.18
N LEU A 45 19.26 20.81 3.23
CA LEU A 45 18.62 21.90 3.95
C LEU A 45 19.66 22.82 4.62
N PRO A 46 19.59 24.16 4.40
CA PRO A 46 20.46 25.10 5.08
C PRO A 46 20.20 25.12 6.59
N ALA A 47 21.25 25.35 7.38
CA ALA A 47 21.18 25.35 8.85
C ALA A 47 20.25 26.43 9.46
N SER A 48 19.81 27.41 8.65
CA SER A 48 18.82 28.41 9.04
C SER A 48 17.39 27.85 9.09
N VAL A 49 17.13 26.69 8.49
CA VAL A 49 15.82 26.05 8.54
C VAL A 49 15.74 25.19 9.81
N PRO A 50 14.76 25.44 10.70
CA PRO A 50 14.62 24.70 11.96
C PRO A 50 14.03 23.30 11.72
N TYR A 51 14.79 22.44 11.04
CA TYR A 51 14.46 21.04 10.80
C TYR A 51 15.27 20.15 11.74
N ARG A 52 14.58 19.35 12.56
CA ARG A 52 15.18 18.37 13.45
C ARG A 52 14.68 16.99 13.07
N THR A 53 15.55 16.14 12.56
CA THR A 53 15.22 14.74 12.26
C THR A 53 15.02 13.98 13.57
N ASN A 54 13.80 13.48 13.81
CA ASN A 54 13.52 12.54 14.90
C ASN A 54 13.31 11.15 14.32
N PRO A 55 14.29 10.23 14.41
CA PRO A 55 14.20 8.90 13.79
C PRO A 55 13.04 8.04 14.31
N LEU A 56 12.69 8.17 15.60
CA LEU A 56 11.55 7.47 16.20
C LEU A 56 10.23 7.93 15.58
N PHE A 57 10.05 9.25 15.46
CA PHE A 57 8.85 9.82 14.87
C PHE A 57 8.74 9.50 13.37
N LEU A 58 9.86 9.63 12.65
CA LEU A 58 9.94 9.33 11.22
C LEU A 58 9.64 7.85 10.94
N GLY A 59 10.27 6.94 11.68
CA GLY A 59 10.00 5.50 11.59
C GLY A 59 8.57 5.14 11.99
N GLY A 60 8.03 5.79 13.02
CA GLY A 60 6.64 5.63 13.44
C GLY A 60 5.64 6.01 12.34
N ILE A 61 5.82 7.17 11.71
CA ILE A 61 4.98 7.60 10.58
C ILE A 61 5.13 6.66 9.39
N THR A 62 6.35 6.26 9.03
CA THR A 62 6.59 5.29 7.95
C THR A 62 5.85 3.98 8.19
N GLY A 63 5.91 3.44 9.41
CA GLY A 63 5.17 2.23 9.79
C GLY A 63 3.66 2.42 9.70
N LEU A 64 3.14 3.55 10.21
CA LEU A 64 1.72 3.89 10.14
C LEU A 64 1.23 4.02 8.69
N LEU A 65 1.99 4.65 7.80
CA LEU A 65 1.63 4.78 6.39
C LEU A 65 1.46 3.42 5.71
N ILE A 66 2.41 2.50 5.94
CA ILE A 66 2.33 1.14 5.40
C ILE A 66 1.14 0.40 6.00
N LEU A 67 0.92 0.52 7.32
CA LEU A 67 -0.20 -0.09 8.01
C LEU A 67 -1.54 0.38 7.45
N PHE A 68 -1.73 1.69 7.27
CA PHE A 68 -2.96 2.24 6.70
C PHE A 68 -3.16 1.84 5.24
N ALA A 69 -2.10 1.74 4.44
CA ALA A 69 -2.20 1.25 3.06
C ALA A 69 -2.71 -0.21 3.03
N VAL A 70 -2.19 -1.07 3.89
CA VAL A 70 -2.64 -2.47 4.02
C VAL A 70 -4.07 -2.56 4.54
N LEU A 71 -4.44 -1.75 5.54
CA LEU A 71 -5.83 -1.69 6.03
C LEU A 71 -6.80 -1.25 4.93
N GLY A 72 -6.43 -0.26 4.13
CA GLY A 72 -7.21 0.15 2.95
C GLY A 72 -7.36 -0.97 1.91
N ALA A 73 -6.34 -1.79 1.72
CA ALA A 73 -6.39 -2.95 0.81
C ALA A 73 -7.46 -3.95 1.22
N PHE A 74 -7.64 -4.20 2.53
CA PHE A 74 -8.70 -5.10 3.02
C PHE A 74 -10.11 -4.62 2.66
N PHE A 75 -10.35 -3.29 2.68
CA PHE A 75 -11.62 -2.72 2.20
C PHE A 75 -11.81 -2.96 0.70
N SER A 76 -10.77 -2.77 -0.11
CA SER A 76 -10.80 -3.03 -1.56
C SER A 76 -11.12 -4.50 -1.87
N VAL A 77 -10.47 -5.43 -1.17
CA VAL A 77 -10.71 -6.87 -1.28
C VAL A 77 -12.16 -7.23 -0.99
N ARG A 78 -12.78 -6.62 0.03
CA ARG A 78 -14.19 -6.86 0.37
C ARG A 78 -15.12 -6.47 -0.78
N THR A 79 -14.82 -5.39 -1.49
CA THR A 79 -15.58 -4.98 -2.68
C THR A 79 -15.42 -5.98 -3.81
N VAL A 80 -14.18 -6.43 -4.10
CA VAL A 80 -13.92 -7.45 -5.14
C VAL A 80 -14.58 -8.79 -4.83
N ALA A 81 -14.63 -9.19 -3.56
CA ALA A 81 -15.28 -10.42 -3.13
C ALA A 81 -16.79 -10.43 -3.38
N LYS A 82 -17.45 -9.25 -3.34
CA LYS A 82 -18.88 -9.08 -3.59
C LYS A 82 -19.29 -9.02 -5.06
N ILE A 83 -18.34 -8.86 -5.99
CA ILE A 83 -18.64 -8.82 -7.43
C ILE A 83 -19.12 -10.21 -7.88
N ASP A 84 -20.31 -10.25 -8.50
CA ASP A 84 -20.87 -11.47 -9.07
C ASP A 84 -20.10 -11.83 -10.36
N PRO A 85 -19.50 -13.03 -10.46
CA PRO A 85 -18.75 -13.43 -11.64
C PRO A 85 -19.60 -13.46 -12.92
N LEU A 86 -20.94 -13.60 -12.83
CA LEU A 86 -21.82 -13.56 -14.01
C LEU A 86 -21.96 -12.16 -14.62
N GLU A 87 -21.97 -11.10 -13.80
CA GLU A 87 -21.95 -9.70 -14.29
C GLU A 87 -20.61 -9.29 -14.90
N ALA A 88 -19.52 -9.99 -14.58
CA ALA A 88 -18.19 -9.60 -15.03
C ALA A 88 -17.80 -10.16 -16.42
N ILE A 89 -18.60 -11.06 -16.98
CA ILE A 89 -18.38 -11.70 -18.29
C ILE A 89 -19.43 -11.22 -19.31
N GLY A 90 -20.58 -10.71 -18.86
CA GLY A 90 -21.53 -9.98 -19.70
C GLY A 90 -21.07 -8.57 -20.02
#